data_AF-A0AAV9DF42-F1
#
_entry.id   AF-A0AAV9DF42-F1
#
_cell.length_a   1.000
_cell.length_b   1.000
_cell.length_c   1.000
_cell.angle_alpha   90.00
_cell.angle_beta   90.00
_cell.angle_gamma   90.00
#
_symmetry.space_group_name_H-M   'P 1'
#
loop_
_entity.id
_entity.type
_entity.pdbx_description
1 polymer ?
#
loop_
_entity_poly.entity_id
_entity_poly.type
_entity_poly.pdbx_seq_one_letter_code
_entity_poly.pdbx_strand_id
1 'polypeptide(L)'
;MEPSHARPLQLHHPHHFPDHQHQRVSDQLSADGFVFFLSPNGSAIPNDTCGGCLGMVGFNNTNFQPADKSSIPFVGVEFDTFLNEGDPHDFPNHIGIDVDSVKSIAVNGRITCSIEGR
;
A
#
# COMPACT_ATOMS: atom_id res chain seq x y z
N MET A 1 -73.98 21.75 2.69
CA MET A 1 -73.92 20.87 1.50
C MET A 1 -72.70 21.31 0.69
N GLU A 2 -71.67 20.47 0.77
CA GLU A 2 -70.34 20.46 0.10
C GLU A 2 -69.54 21.76 -0.12
N PRO A 3 -68.44 21.98 0.64
CA PRO A 3 -67.31 22.74 0.15
C PRO A 3 -66.31 21.83 -0.60
N SER A 4 -65.82 22.35 -1.72
CA SER A 4 -64.89 21.75 -2.68
C SER A 4 -63.63 21.13 -2.05
N HIS A 5 -63.30 19.91 -2.48
CA HIS A 5 -62.03 19.25 -2.23
C HIS A 5 -60.86 20.06 -2.79
N ALA A 6 -60.06 20.66 -1.91
CA ALA A 6 -58.73 21.17 -2.25
C ALA A 6 -57.77 19.98 -2.42
N ARG A 7 -57.07 19.91 -3.57
CA ARG A 7 -56.04 18.89 -3.83
C ARG A 7 -54.80 19.23 -2.98
N PRO A 8 -54.14 18.26 -2.31
CA PRO A 8 -52.92 18.54 -1.56
C PRO A 8 -51.79 18.97 -2.51
N LEU A 9 -51.02 19.98 -2.11
CA LEU A 9 -49.77 20.33 -2.76
C LEU A 9 -48.77 19.17 -2.56
N GLN A 10 -48.32 18.58 -3.66
CA GLN A 10 -47.30 17.56 -3.63
C GLN A 10 -45.96 18.24 -3.31
N LEU A 11 -45.47 18.05 -2.08
CA LEU A 11 -44.12 18.45 -1.69
C LEU A 11 -43.13 17.66 -2.54
N HIS A 12 -42.48 18.33 -3.50
CA HIS A 12 -41.39 17.73 -4.27
C HIS A 12 -40.29 17.35 -3.28
N HIS A 13 -40.10 16.05 -3.07
CA HIS A 13 -38.94 15.52 -2.39
C HIS A 13 -37.70 15.93 -3.19
N PRO A 14 -36.61 16.40 -2.56
CA PRO A 14 -35.37 16.63 -3.26
C PRO A 14 -34.94 15.31 -3.91
N HIS A 15 -34.59 15.38 -5.19
CA HIS A 15 -34.01 14.26 -5.91
C HIS A 15 -32.77 13.80 -5.14
N HIS A 16 -32.91 12.64 -4.48
CA HIS A 16 -31.79 11.94 -3.88
C HIS A 16 -30.92 11.50 -5.05
N PHE A 17 -29.83 12.23 -5.30
CA PHE A 17 -28.78 11.74 -6.17
C PHE A 17 -28.26 10.46 -5.54
N PRO A 18 -28.39 9.30 -6.20
CA PRO A 18 -27.73 8.11 -5.70
C PRO A 18 -26.24 8.43 -5.71
N ASP A 19 -25.65 8.44 -4.53
CA ASP A 19 -24.21 8.31 -4.42
C ASP A 19 -23.90 6.96 -5.06
N HIS A 20 -23.48 7.01 -6.32
CA HIS A 20 -22.87 5.89 -6.98
C HIS A 20 -21.60 5.64 -6.19
N GLN A 21 -21.73 4.84 -5.13
CA GLN A 21 -20.63 4.14 -4.51
C GLN A 21 -19.95 3.45 -5.69
N HIS A 22 -18.87 4.08 -6.17
CA HIS A 22 -17.97 3.48 -7.11
C HIS A 22 -17.54 2.23 -6.36
N GLN A 23 -18.13 1.10 -6.77
CA GLN A 23 -17.92 -0.18 -6.11
C GLN A 23 -16.42 -0.33 -6.14
N ARG A 24 -15.77 -0.16 -4.98
CA ARG A 24 -14.33 -0.23 -4.86
C ARG A 24 -13.97 -1.54 -5.53
N VAL A 25 -13.27 -1.44 -6.65
CA VAL A 25 -12.75 -2.60 -7.37
C VAL A 25 -12.12 -3.46 -6.27
N SER A 26 -12.64 -4.69 -6.11
CA SER A 26 -12.26 -5.69 -5.10
C SER A 26 -10.90 -5.38 -4.49
N ASP A 27 -10.81 -5.16 -3.17
CA ASP A 27 -9.58 -4.82 -2.41
C ASP A 27 -8.32 -5.38 -3.07
N GLN A 28 -7.79 -4.69 -4.08
CA GLN A 28 -6.57 -5.09 -4.74
C GLN A 28 -5.51 -4.74 -3.71
N LEU A 29 -4.90 -5.78 -3.12
CA LEU A 29 -3.72 -5.61 -2.28
C LEU A 29 -2.73 -4.80 -3.11
N SER A 30 -2.50 -3.56 -2.68
CA SER A 30 -1.52 -2.68 -3.30
C SER A 30 -0.15 -3.20 -2.89
N ALA A 31 0.73 -3.40 -3.85
CA ALA A 31 2.02 -4.04 -3.63
C ALA A 31 3.05 -3.54 -4.64
N ASP A 32 4.36 -3.67 -4.36
CA ASP A 32 4.95 -4.16 -3.10
C ASP A 32 5.47 -2.99 -2.23
N GLY A 33 5.79 -1.85 -2.84
CA GLY A 33 6.33 -0.68 -2.16
C GLY A 33 7.41 -0.02 -3.00
N PHE A 34 8.22 0.85 -2.37
CA PHE A 34 9.43 1.40 -2.98
C PHE A 34 10.46 1.79 -1.91
N VAL A 35 11.71 1.96 -2.32
CA VAL A 35 12.84 2.24 -1.42
C VAL A 35 13.70 3.40 -1.95
N PHE A 36 14.13 4.29 -1.06
CA PHE A 36 15.25 5.20 -1.31
C PHE A 36 16.51 4.58 -0.75
N PHE A 37 17.58 4.49 -1.53
CA PHE A 37 18.77 3.75 -1.11
C PHE A 37 20.09 4.44 -1.46
N LEU A 38 21.12 4.09 -0.69
CA LEU A 38 22.52 4.38 -0.98
C LEU A 38 23.24 3.06 -1.25
N SER A 39 23.98 2.99 -2.36
CA SER A 39 24.75 1.82 -2.80
C SER A 39 26.07 2.27 -3.43
N PRO A 40 27.12 1.44 -3.48
CA PRO A 40 28.36 1.77 -4.18
C PRO A 40 28.13 2.24 -5.62
N ASN A 41 28.92 3.20 -6.09
CA ASN A 41 28.82 3.69 -7.46
C ASN A 41 29.06 2.55 -8.47
N GLY A 42 28.22 2.47 -9.51
CA GLY A 42 28.25 1.38 -10.50
C GLY A 42 27.56 0.10 -10.05
N SER A 43 26.85 0.11 -8.91
CA SER A 43 25.97 -1.00 -8.52
C SER A 43 24.87 -1.20 -9.56
N ALA A 44 24.51 -2.47 -9.78
CA ALA A 44 23.39 -2.88 -10.61
C ALA A 44 22.33 -3.55 -9.74
N ILE A 45 21.09 -3.59 -10.23
CA ILE A 45 20.02 -4.37 -9.58
C ILE A 45 20.47 -5.85 -9.56
N PRO A 46 20.34 -6.57 -8.43
CA PRO A 46 20.63 -7.99 -8.36
C PRO A 46 19.84 -8.79 -9.41
N ASN A 47 20.36 -9.95 -9.82
CA ASN A 47 19.58 -10.85 -10.69
C ASN A 47 18.43 -11.49 -9.89
N ASP A 48 17.39 -11.91 -10.62
CA ASP A 48 16.26 -12.67 -10.07
C ASP A 48 15.56 -11.97 -8.90
N THR A 49 15.24 -10.69 -9.02
CA THR A 49 14.47 -9.96 -8.00
C THR A 49 12.97 -10.28 -8.06
N CYS A 50 12.26 -9.95 -6.99
CA CYS A 50 10.81 -10.09 -6.83
C CYS A 50 10.17 -8.77 -6.35
N GLY A 51 8.85 -8.76 -6.16
CA GLY A 51 8.10 -7.63 -5.59
C GLY A 51 8.65 -7.19 -4.22
N GLY A 52 8.44 -8.01 -3.18
CA GLY A 52 9.00 -7.82 -1.83
C GLY A 52 10.53 -7.82 -1.72
N CYS A 53 11.24 -7.97 -2.84
CA CYS A 53 12.69 -7.80 -2.88
C CYS A 53 13.10 -6.33 -3.07
N LEU A 54 12.15 -5.46 -3.44
CA LEU A 54 12.28 -4.02 -3.68
C LEU A 54 13.44 -3.62 -4.63
N GLY A 55 13.90 -4.56 -5.46
CA GLY A 55 15.08 -4.41 -6.30
C GLY A 55 16.42 -4.38 -5.56
N MET A 56 16.46 -4.58 -4.24
CA MET A 56 17.66 -4.49 -3.41
C MET A 56 18.31 -5.85 -3.12
N VAL A 57 17.52 -6.92 -3.13
CA VAL A 57 17.96 -8.31 -2.94
C VAL A 57 17.46 -9.21 -4.07
N GLY A 58 18.09 -10.38 -4.23
CA GLY A 58 17.57 -11.44 -5.10
C GLY A 58 16.45 -12.23 -4.42
N PHE A 59 15.73 -13.04 -5.20
CA PHE A 59 14.71 -13.97 -4.73
C PHE A 59 15.34 -15.33 -4.41
N ASN A 60 15.08 -15.85 -3.21
CA ASN A 60 15.48 -17.19 -2.83
C ASN A 60 14.42 -18.22 -3.23
N ASN A 61 14.72 -19.01 -4.26
CA ASN A 61 13.82 -20.03 -4.79
C ASN A 61 13.59 -21.24 -3.87
N THR A 62 14.45 -21.49 -2.87
CA THR A 62 14.29 -22.63 -1.97
C THR A 62 13.19 -22.39 -0.95
N ASN A 63 13.08 -21.14 -0.50
CA ASN A 63 12.17 -20.74 0.56
C ASN A 63 11.04 -19.83 0.06
N PHE A 64 11.03 -19.47 -1.24
CA PHE A 64 10.04 -18.60 -1.88
C PHE A 64 9.92 -17.20 -1.25
N GLN A 65 11.05 -16.62 -0.82
CA GLN A 65 11.12 -15.31 -0.15
C GLN A 65 12.29 -14.48 -0.68
N PRO A 66 12.33 -13.16 -0.40
CA PRO A 66 13.53 -12.35 -0.59
C PRO A 66 14.75 -12.97 0.11
N ALA A 67 15.93 -12.84 -0.50
CA ALA A 67 17.16 -13.32 0.11
C ALA A 67 17.49 -12.54 1.40
N ASP A 68 18.02 -13.24 2.41
CA ASP A 68 18.31 -12.64 3.71
C ASP A 68 19.30 -11.47 3.66
N LYS A 69 20.20 -11.47 2.67
CA LYS A 69 21.16 -10.39 2.44
C LYS A 69 21.32 -10.11 0.95
N SER A 70 21.61 -8.85 0.63
CA SER A 70 22.02 -8.44 -0.70
C SER A 70 23.45 -8.89 -0.99
N SER A 71 23.73 -9.15 -2.26
CA SER A 71 25.08 -9.33 -2.78
C SER A 71 25.83 -7.99 -2.90
N ILE A 72 25.12 -6.87 -2.85
CA ILE A 72 25.66 -5.52 -2.95
C ILE A 72 25.30 -4.76 -1.67
N PRO A 73 26.26 -4.15 -0.96
CA PRO A 73 25.96 -3.38 0.25
C PRO A 73 25.03 -2.22 -0.05
N PHE A 74 24.02 -2.02 0.81
CA PHE A 74 23.12 -0.89 0.69
C PHE A 74 22.56 -0.47 2.05
N VAL A 75 22.16 0.81 2.13
CA VAL A 75 21.29 1.31 3.19
C VAL A 75 20.05 1.87 2.53
N GLY A 76 18.88 1.46 2.99
CA GLY A 76 17.58 1.81 2.41
C GLY A 76 16.61 2.41 3.43
N VAL A 77 15.72 3.26 2.93
CA VAL A 77 14.46 3.61 3.62
C VAL A 77 13.32 3.13 2.73
N GLU A 78 12.65 2.07 3.17
CA GLU A 78 11.54 1.46 2.44
C GLU A 78 10.19 2.04 2.87
N PHE A 79 9.26 2.06 1.92
CA PHE A 79 7.84 2.36 2.10
C PHE A 79 7.09 1.13 1.60
N ASP A 80 6.97 0.13 2.48
CA ASP A 80 6.38 -1.16 2.18
C ASP A 80 4.86 -1.09 2.31
N THR A 81 4.16 -1.65 1.32
CA THR A 81 2.69 -1.70 1.28
C THR A 81 2.13 -3.12 1.24
N PHE A 82 2.98 -4.14 1.33
CA PHE A 82 2.60 -5.53 1.20
C PHE A 82 3.33 -6.43 2.21
N LEU A 83 2.57 -7.03 3.12
CA LEU A 83 3.10 -7.94 4.14
C LEU A 83 3.67 -9.23 3.53
N ASN A 84 5.00 -9.30 3.39
CA ASN A 84 5.80 -10.48 3.09
C ASN A 84 6.23 -11.24 4.36
N GLU A 85 6.88 -12.41 4.18
CA GLU A 85 7.41 -13.18 5.30
C GLU A 85 8.70 -12.53 5.84
N GLY A 86 8.68 -12.14 7.11
CA GLY A 86 9.77 -11.41 7.75
C GLY A 86 9.40 -9.98 8.12
N ASP A 87 8.29 -9.48 7.59
CA ASP A 87 7.77 -8.16 7.90
C ASP A 87 7.11 -8.10 9.27
N PRO A 88 7.05 -6.90 9.88
CA PRO A 88 6.33 -6.70 11.13
C PRO A 88 4.82 -6.91 10.94
N HIS A 89 4.29 -8.01 11.47
CA HIS A 89 2.85 -8.35 11.42
C HIS A 89 1.94 -7.25 11.99
N ASP A 90 2.40 -6.48 12.97
CA ASP A 90 1.63 -5.39 13.58
C ASP A 90 1.47 -4.19 12.62
N PHE A 91 2.28 -4.11 11.57
CA PHE A 91 2.37 -2.98 10.64
C PHE A 91 2.49 -3.47 9.18
N PRO A 92 1.41 -3.96 8.56
CA PRO A 92 1.43 -4.50 7.19
C PRO A 92 1.83 -3.46 6.13
N ASN A 93 1.57 -2.17 6.40
CA ASN A 93 2.20 -1.06 5.69
C ASN A 93 3.13 -0.35 6.67
N HIS A 94 4.38 -0.16 6.29
CA HIS A 94 5.36 0.42 7.19
C HIS A 94 6.45 1.20 6.46
N ILE A 95 7.11 2.07 7.22
CA ILE A 95 8.38 2.67 6.82
C ILE A 95 9.48 1.90 7.53
N GLY A 96 10.45 1.44 6.77
CA GLY A 96 11.54 0.59 7.24
C GLY A 96 12.92 1.21 7.04
N ILE A 97 13.91 0.77 7.83
CA ILE A 97 15.34 1.07 7.63
C ILE A 97 16.06 -0.24 7.34
N ASP A 98 16.62 -0.33 6.15
CA ASP A 98 17.28 -1.51 5.62
C ASP A 98 18.79 -1.36 5.66
N VAL A 99 19.48 -2.43 6.06
CA VAL A 99 20.95 -2.49 6.04
C VAL A 99 21.38 -3.84 5.47
N ASP A 100 21.83 -3.82 4.23
CA ASP A 100 22.22 -5.01 3.43
C ASP A 100 21.13 -6.08 3.31
N SER A 101 19.89 -5.81 3.71
CA SER A 101 18.75 -6.72 3.74
C SER A 101 17.46 -5.91 3.70
N VAL A 102 16.42 -6.45 3.03
CA VAL A 102 15.05 -5.90 3.07
C VAL A 102 14.31 -6.29 4.37
N LYS A 103 14.96 -7.02 5.28
CA LYS A 103 14.47 -7.19 6.64
C LYS A 103 14.90 -5.99 7.46
N SER A 104 13.99 -5.03 7.58
CA SER A 104 14.20 -3.78 8.31
C SER A 104 14.75 -3.97 9.73
N ILE A 105 15.79 -3.21 10.08
CA ILE A 105 16.34 -3.17 11.46
C ILE A 105 15.54 -2.24 12.38
N ALA A 106 14.72 -1.37 11.80
CA ALA A 106 13.80 -0.49 12.50
C ALA A 106 12.58 -0.22 11.62
N VAL A 107 11.39 -0.23 12.22
CA VAL A 107 10.12 -0.08 11.51
C VAL A 107 9.22 0.94 12.22
N ASN A 108 8.40 1.64 11.45
CA ASN A 108 7.35 2.52 11.98
C ASN A 108 6.05 2.37 11.17
N GLY A 109 4.96 1.98 11.83
CA GLY A 109 3.70 1.60 11.19
C GLY A 109 2.71 2.73 10.89
N ARG A 110 3.18 3.91 10.50
CA ARG A 110 2.30 5.04 10.16
C ARG A 110 2.54 5.54 8.74
N ILE A 111 2.05 4.78 7.75
CA ILE A 111 1.71 5.30 6.42
C ILE A 111 0.19 5.44 6.35
N THR A 112 -0.34 6.57 6.83
CA THR A 112 -1.77 6.85 6.72
C THR A 112 -2.03 7.72 5.50
N CYS A 113 -2.72 7.18 4.51
CA CYS A 113 -3.37 8.00 3.48
C CYS A 113 -4.60 8.67 4.11
N SER A 114 -4.45 9.89 4.64
CA SER A 114 -5.60 10.75 4.90
C SER A 114 -5.85 11.60 3.66
N ILE A 115 -6.81 11.17 2.84
CA ILE A 115 -7.52 12.09 1.96
C ILE A 115 -8.46 12.92 2.83
N GLU A 116 -7.96 14.01 3.43
CA GLU A 116 -8.84 15.04 3.98
C GLU A 116 -9.53 15.75 2.81
N GLY A 117 -10.68 15.20 2.41
CA GLY A 117 -11.58 15.84 1.45
C GLY A 117 -12.17 17.11 2.08
N ARG A 118 -12.03 18.24 1.37
CA ARG A 118 -12.89 19.41 1.56
C ARG A 118 -14.26 19.15 0.96
#